data_AF-A0A7K3S852-F1
#
_entry.id   AF-A0A7K3S852-F1
#
_cell.length_a   1.000
_cell.length_b   1.000
_cell.length_c   1.000
_cell.angle_alpha   90.00
_cell.angle_beta   90.00
_cell.angle_gamma   90.00
#
_symmetry.space_group_name_H-M   'P 1'
#
loop_
_entity.id
_entity.type
_entity.pdbx_description
1 polymer ?
#
loop_
_entity_poly.entity_id
_entity_poly.type
_entity_poly.pdbx_seq_one_letter_code
_entity_poly.pdbx_strand_id
1 'polypeptide(L)'
;DFAVSRGPWLAAVLADLRRASGPKEPGGRPVVLVERQCADVARWLGLASVTLPRECAERLTFTTYTRRPGSSATRVAGMLPEDAEAARAAGLRVHVCAGQAP
;
A
#
# COMPACT_ATOMS: atom_id res chain seq x y z
N ASP A 1 8.53 -0.66 17.24
CA ASP A 1 9.39 -1.45 16.34
C ASP A 1 9.05 -1.29 14.86
N PHE A 2 7.85 -1.67 14.41
CA PHE A 2 7.49 -1.62 12.97
C PHE A 2 7.64 -0.24 12.31
N ALA A 3 7.03 0.81 12.87
CA ALA A 3 7.11 2.16 12.27
C ALA A 3 8.57 2.69 12.24
N VAL A 4 9.38 2.32 13.24
CA VAL A 4 10.80 2.69 13.29
C VAL A 4 11.59 1.96 12.20
N SER A 5 11.41 0.64 12.05
CA SER A 5 12.10 -0.14 11.02
C SER A 5 11.66 0.19 9.59
N ARG A 6 10.50 0.83 9.44
CA ARG A 6 9.96 1.33 8.17
C ARG A 6 10.07 2.84 7.98
N GLY A 7 10.81 3.52 8.86
CA GLY A 7 11.06 4.96 8.81
C GLY A 7 11.32 5.53 7.41
N PRO A 8 12.25 4.95 6.63
CA PRO A 8 12.57 5.45 5.29
C PRO A 8 11.40 5.49 4.30
N TRP A 9 10.38 4.64 4.49
CA TRP A 9 9.22 4.56 3.59
C TRP A 9 8.00 5.33 4.09
N LEU A 10 7.95 5.71 5.38
CA LEU A 10 6.76 6.24 6.04
C LEU A 10 6.12 7.39 5.27
N ALA A 11 6.92 8.41 4.93
CA ALA A 11 6.41 9.62 4.29
C ALA A 11 5.81 9.32 2.91
N ALA A 12 6.51 8.52 2.09
CA ALA A 12 6.06 8.17 0.76
C ALA A 12 4.79 7.30 0.79
N VAL A 13 4.78 6.27 1.65
CA VAL A 13 3.62 5.37 1.80
C VAL A 13 2.41 6.14 2.29
N LEU A 14 2.52 6.90 3.38
CA LEU A 14 1.37 7.62 3.95
C LEU A 14 0.83 8.70 2.99
N ALA A 15 1.70 9.40 2.26
CA ALA A 15 1.27 10.35 1.24
C ALA A 15 0.46 9.66 0.12
N ASP A 16 0.87 8.46 -0.27
CA ASP A 16 0.16 7.68 -1.29
C ASP A 16 -1.14 7.06 -0.81
N LEU A 17 -1.18 6.58 0.43
CA LEU A 17 -2.43 6.13 1.04
C LEU A 17 -3.43 7.29 1.19
N ARG A 18 -2.95 8.49 1.58
CA ARG A 18 -3.79 9.69 1.59
C ARG A 18 -4.34 10.01 0.20
N ARG A 19 -3.50 9.98 -0.85
CA ARG A 19 -3.96 10.18 -2.24
C ARG A 19 -4.99 9.12 -2.66
N ALA A 20 -4.72 7.86 -2.35
CA ALA A 20 -5.61 6.75 -2.67
C ALA A 20 -6.99 6.86 -2.02
N SER A 21 -7.11 7.56 -0.89
CA SER A 21 -8.40 7.83 -0.23
C SER A 21 -9.26 8.91 -0.89
N GLY A 22 -8.73 9.61 -1.91
CA GLY A 22 -9.44 10.64 -2.66
C GLY A 22 -10.61 10.11 -3.50
N PRO A 23 -11.25 10.99 -4.29
CA PRO A 23 -12.29 10.60 -5.25
C PRO A 23 -11.85 9.41 -6.10
N LYS A 24 -12.75 8.45 -6.33
CA LYS A 24 -12.43 7.26 -7.11
C LYS A 24 -12.44 7.65 -8.59
N GLU A 25 -11.26 7.91 -9.14
CA GLU A 25 -11.11 8.11 -10.57
C GLU A 25 -11.47 6.81 -11.33
N PRO A 26 -12.18 6.90 -12.46
CA PRO A 26 -12.38 5.76 -13.36
C PRO A 26 -11.02 5.18 -13.76
N GLY A 27 -10.81 3.89 -13.47
CA GLY A 27 -9.51 3.23 -13.74
C GLY A 27 -8.41 3.52 -12.73
N GLY A 28 -8.73 4.13 -11.58
CA GLY A 28 -7.79 4.34 -10.47
C GLY A 28 -7.10 3.03 -10.06
N ARG A 29 -5.78 3.01 -10.16
CA ARG A 29 -4.93 1.86 -9.82
C ARG A 29 -4.65 1.83 -8.32
N PRO A 30 -4.66 0.64 -7.67
CA PRO A 30 -4.34 0.56 -6.25
C PRO A 30 -2.89 0.95 -5.98
N VAL A 31 -2.65 1.45 -4.77
CA VAL A 31 -1.32 1.50 -4.17
C VAL A 31 -0.95 0.09 -3.72
N VAL A 32 0.19 -0.41 -4.15
CA VAL A 32 0.67 -1.74 -3.80
C VAL A 32 1.73 -1.62 -2.70
N LEU A 33 1.49 -2.31 -1.58
CA LEU A 33 2.44 -2.43 -0.47
C LEU A 33 3.08 -3.82 -0.53
N VAL A 34 4.39 -3.87 -0.67
CA VAL A 34 5.15 -5.12 -0.77
C VAL A 34 5.92 -5.34 0.51
N GLU A 35 5.56 -6.41 1.21
CA GLU A 35 6.18 -6.86 2.46
C GLU A 35 6.39 -8.37 2.43
N ARG A 36 7.29 -8.90 3.27
CA ARG A 36 7.55 -10.35 3.35
C ARG A 36 6.39 -11.13 3.97
N GLN A 37 5.54 -10.45 4.74
CA GLN A 37 4.42 -11.04 5.45
C GLN A 37 3.18 -10.17 5.30
N CYS A 38 2.01 -10.79 5.10
CA CYS A 38 0.73 -10.08 5.03
C CYS A 38 0.42 -9.31 6.33
N ALA A 39 0.96 -9.76 7.47
CA ALA A 39 0.84 -9.08 8.75
C ALA A 39 1.51 -7.69 8.75
N ASP A 40 2.62 -7.52 8.01
CA ASP A 40 3.29 -6.22 7.87
C ASP A 40 2.49 -5.27 6.98
N VAL A 41 1.80 -5.79 5.96
CA VAL A 41 0.82 -5.00 5.20
C VAL A 41 -0.32 -4.54 6.11
N ALA A 42 -0.84 -5.42 6.98
CA ALA A 42 -1.86 -5.05 7.96
C ALA A 42 -1.35 -3.98 8.95
N ARG A 43 -0.08 -4.03 9.35
CA ARG A 43 0.54 -3.00 10.20
C ARG A 43 0.63 -1.65 9.49
N TRP A 44 0.95 -1.62 8.20
CA TRP A 44 0.87 -0.39 7.39
C TRP A 44 -0.54 0.20 7.37
N LEU A 45 -1.56 -0.64 7.18
CA LEU A 45 -2.96 -0.21 7.20
C LEU A 45 -3.37 0.31 8.58
N GLY A 46 -2.95 -0.36 9.66
CA GLY A 46 -3.14 0.12 11.03
C GLY A 46 -2.48 1.47 11.28
N LEU A 47 -1.26 1.66 10.77
CA LEU A 47 -0.55 2.95 10.86
C LEU A 47 -1.30 4.05 10.10
N ALA A 48 -1.80 3.75 8.91
CA ALA A 48 -2.62 4.68 8.14
C ALA A 48 -3.89 5.07 8.89
N SER A 49 -4.57 4.11 9.53
CA SER A 49 -5.80 4.35 10.30
C SER A 49 -5.60 5.28 11.50
N VAL A 50 -4.41 5.31 12.10
CA VAL A 50 -4.11 6.20 13.24
C VAL A 50 -3.43 7.51 12.83
N THR A 51 -2.90 7.60 11.60
CA THR A 51 -2.13 8.76 11.13
C THR A 51 -2.90 9.65 10.17
N LEU A 52 -3.78 9.07 9.35
CA LEU A 52 -4.57 9.81 8.38
C LEU A 52 -5.83 10.40 9.03
N PRO A 53 -6.40 11.48 8.45
CA PRO A 53 -7.75 11.92 8.82
C PRO A 53 -8.74 10.75 8.71
N ARG A 54 -9.72 10.71 9.61
CA ARG A 54 -10.67 9.60 9.72
C ARG A 54 -11.38 9.31 8.40
N GLU A 55 -11.79 10.36 7.70
CA GLU A 55 -12.51 10.25 6.42
C GLU A 55 -11.62 9.65 5.32
N CYS A 56 -10.30 9.88 5.40
CA CYS A 56 -9.35 9.24 4.51
C CYS A 56 -9.24 7.74 4.83
N ALA A 57 -9.06 7.40 6.11
CA ALA A 57 -8.91 6.01 6.54
C ALA A 57 -10.15 5.16 6.21
N GLU A 58 -11.36 5.67 6.48
CA GLU A 58 -12.62 4.97 6.20
C GLU A 58 -12.85 4.69 4.70
N ARG A 59 -12.23 5.48 3.82
CA ARG A 59 -12.34 5.29 2.37
C ARG A 59 -11.35 4.28 1.80
N LEU A 60 -10.32 3.89 2.55
CA LEU A 60 -9.33 2.93 2.11
C LEU A 60 -9.92 1.51 2.13
N THR A 61 -10.35 1.03 0.98
CA THR A 61 -10.62 -0.40 0.76
C THR A 61 -9.31 -1.12 0.49
N PHE A 62 -9.11 -2.29 1.10
CA PHE A 62 -7.83 -2.99 1.03
C PHE A 62 -7.95 -4.51 0.94
N THR A 63 -6.91 -5.13 0.40
CA THR A 63 -6.57 -6.53 0.66
C THR A 63 -5.14 -6.60 1.17
N THR A 64 -4.85 -7.45 2.14
CA THR A 64 -3.49 -7.64 2.66
C THR A 64 -2.63 -8.56 1.78
N TYR A 65 -3.24 -9.22 0.79
CA TYR A 65 -2.53 -10.06 -0.17
C TYR A 65 -3.32 -10.25 -1.47
N THR A 66 -2.65 -10.11 -2.60
CA THR A 66 -3.10 -10.55 -3.93
C THR A 66 -1.93 -10.66 -4.89
N ARG A 67 -1.98 -11.63 -5.81
CA ARG A 67 -1.06 -11.70 -6.96
C ARG A 67 -1.52 -10.87 -8.15
N ARG A 68 -2.76 -10.34 -8.11
CA ARG A 68 -3.40 -9.58 -9.19
C ARG A 68 -3.99 -8.26 -8.67
N PRO A 69 -3.14 -7.30 -8.28
CA PRO A 69 -3.60 -6.03 -7.72
C PRO A 69 -4.42 -5.21 -8.72
N GLY A 70 -4.08 -5.24 -10.01
CA GLY A 70 -4.74 -4.42 -11.05
C GLY A 70 -6.20 -4.77 -11.35
N SER A 71 -6.69 -5.95 -10.92
CA SER A 71 -8.09 -6.36 -11.11
C SER A 71 -8.97 -6.13 -9.87
N SER A 72 -8.40 -5.61 -8.78
CA SER A 72 -9.14 -5.46 -7.52
C SER A 72 -9.89 -4.12 -7.47
N ALA A 73 -11.09 -4.12 -6.90
CA ALA A 73 -11.81 -2.89 -6.57
C ALA A 73 -11.20 -2.14 -5.35
N THR A 74 -10.09 -2.66 -4.79
CA THR A 74 -9.42 -2.10 -3.61
C THR A 74 -8.56 -0.91 -3.99
N ARG A 75 -8.40 0.03 -3.04
CA ARG A 75 -7.49 1.18 -3.18
C ARG A 75 -6.07 0.83 -2.75
N VAL A 76 -5.92 -0.18 -1.90
CA VAL A 76 -4.62 -0.66 -1.38
C VAL A 76 -4.54 -2.17 -1.51
N ALA A 77 -3.43 -2.67 -2.05
CA ALA A 77 -3.20 -4.10 -2.20
C ALA A 77 -1.87 -4.50 -1.57
N GLY A 78 -1.88 -5.53 -0.73
CA GLY A 78 -0.68 -6.21 -0.29
C GLY A 78 -0.17 -7.20 -1.31
N MET A 79 1.13 -7.38 -1.39
CA MET A 79 1.81 -8.27 -2.34
C MET A 79 3.13 -8.78 -1.75
N LEU A 80 3.58 -9.95 -2.18
CA LEU A 80 4.87 -10.51 -1.79
C LEU A 80 6.00 -10.01 -2.73
N PRO A 81 7.28 -10.01 -2.29
CA PRO A 81 8.39 -9.43 -3.05
C PRO A 81 8.58 -10.01 -4.46
N GLU A 82 8.29 -11.30 -4.66
CA GLU A 82 8.47 -11.96 -5.95
C GLU A 82 7.61 -11.38 -7.09
N ASP A 83 6.47 -10.76 -6.75
CA ASP A 83 5.53 -10.21 -7.73
C ASP A 83 5.72 -8.69 -7.96
N ALA A 84 6.62 -8.05 -7.21
CA ALA A 84 6.77 -6.58 -7.18
C ALA A 84 7.17 -5.99 -8.55
N GLU A 85 8.10 -6.64 -9.25
CA GLU A 85 8.56 -6.17 -10.57
C GLU A 85 7.46 -6.27 -11.62
N ALA A 86 6.65 -7.34 -11.60
CA ALA A 86 5.51 -7.48 -12.49
C ALA A 86 4.46 -6.38 -12.23
N ALA A 87 4.21 -6.04 -10.97
CA ALA A 87 3.32 -4.94 -10.61
C ALA A 87 3.86 -3.57 -11.08
N ARG A 88 5.17 -3.33 -10.97
CA ARG A 88 5.82 -2.12 -11.51
C ARG A 88 5.72 -2.04 -13.02
N ALA A 89 6.00 -3.15 -13.72
CA ALA A 89 5.89 -3.23 -15.18
C ALA A 89 4.46 -2.99 -15.68
N ALA A 90 3.45 -3.39 -14.88
CA ALA A 90 2.05 -3.06 -15.13
C ALA A 90 1.70 -1.58 -14.87
N GLY A 91 2.66 -0.75 -14.43
CA GLY A 91 2.49 0.67 -14.12
C GLY A 91 1.69 0.91 -12.84
N LEU A 92 1.72 -0.02 -11.89
CA LEU A 92 1.13 0.19 -10.57
C LEU A 92 2.08 1.00 -9.69
N ARG A 93 1.50 1.68 -8.70
CA ARG A 93 2.29 2.40 -7.72
C ARG A 93 2.74 1.43 -6.63
N VAL A 94 4.00 1.01 -6.66
CA VAL A 94 4.54 -0.06 -5.79
C VAL A 94 5.53 0.48 -4.77
N HIS A 95 5.28 0.21 -3.49
CA HIS A 95 6.19 0.44 -2.38
C HIS A 95 6.79 -0.89 -1.91
N VAL A 96 8.09 -1.10 -2.16
CA VAL A 96 8.83 -2.28 -1.67
C VAL A 96 9.45 -1.97 -0.32
N CYS A 97 8.74 -2.35 0.74
CA CYS A 97 9.09 -2.06 2.13
C CYS A 97 9.89 -3.19 2.80
N ALA A 98 10.01 -4.34 2.13
CA ALA A 98 10.72 -5.54 2.60
C ALA A 98 12.21 -5.62 2.25
N GLY A 99 12.74 -4.61 1.57
CA GLY A 99 14.08 -4.59 0.97
C GLY A 99 14.97 -3.46 1.50
N GLN A 100 15.97 -3.08 0.69
CA GLN A 100 16.81 -1.93 0.99
C GLN A 100 15.99 -0.63 0.94
N ALA A 101 16.30 0.30 1.84
CA ALA A 101 15.67 1.61 1.87
C ALA A 101 15.79 2.33 0.50
N PRO A 102 14.75 3.07 0.09
CA PRO A 102 14.65 3.72 -1.22
C PRO A 102 15.54 4.96 -1.34
#